data_AF-A0A9D3RL62-F1
#
_entry.id   AF-A0A9D3RL62-F1
#
_cell.length_a   1.000
_cell.length_b   1.000
_cell.length_c   1.000
_cell.angle_alpha   90.00
_cell.angle_beta   90.00
_cell.angle_gamma   90.00
#
_symmetry.space_group_name_H-M   'P 1'
#
loop_
_entity.id
_entity.type
_entity.pdbx_description
1 polymer ?
#
loop_
_entity_poly.entity_id
_entity_poly.type
_entity_poly.pdbx_seq_one_letter_code
_entity_poly.pdbx_strand_id
1 'polypeptide(L)'
;MKVSGPAGLYFMVLPALMVIALTLDNRREYGEKDHPLTQEPRETDPLSGCVLSCTAHTYRQLWDRRDTQTVRFHPAAAGELGDHCWSTQIKSGSGERLQNAYIVLPVDMASGLEASLRLQPTFPHQLNELKAYRGLTVVSENCGLRFDVTGPFASSMTSPTFCVKIMPLGNSFVNDLKCPPFLVTVWLREHHSPT
;
A
#
# COMPACT_ATOMS: atom_id res chain seq x y z
N MET A 1 -60.69 -57.96 -18.85
CA MET A 1 -61.82 -57.11 -18.40
C MET A 1 -61.53 -56.66 -16.96
N LYS A 2 -61.97 -55.43 -16.62
CA LYS A 2 -61.90 -54.67 -15.32
C LYS A 2 -61.84 -55.53 -14.04
N VAL A 3 -61.21 -55.07 -12.94
CA VAL A 3 -61.77 -54.23 -11.83
C VAL A 3 -60.56 -53.82 -10.94
N SER A 4 -60.20 -52.57 -10.61
CA SER A 4 -60.79 -51.48 -9.77
C SER A 4 -60.69 -51.63 -8.23
N GLY A 5 -59.96 -50.70 -7.59
CA GLY A 5 -60.04 -50.28 -6.16
C GLY A 5 -59.32 -51.15 -5.12
N PRO A 6 -58.91 -50.66 -3.92
CA PRO A 6 -59.42 -49.51 -3.13
C PRO A 6 -58.32 -48.47 -2.70
N ALA A 7 -58.62 -47.19 -2.46
CA ALA A 7 -59.08 -46.56 -1.21
C ALA A 7 -58.23 -46.87 0.05
N GLY A 8 -57.52 -45.85 0.56
CA GLY A 8 -56.80 -45.87 1.82
C GLY A 8 -56.56 -44.45 2.35
N LEU A 9 -57.27 -44.12 3.43
CA LEU A 9 -57.41 -42.84 4.11
C LEU A 9 -56.20 -42.47 5.00
N TYR A 10 -55.94 -41.16 5.09
CA TYR A 10 -55.49 -40.35 6.25
C TYR A 10 -54.21 -40.75 7.00
N PHE A 11 -53.26 -39.81 7.06
CA PHE A 11 -52.68 -39.40 8.35
C PHE A 11 -52.35 -37.90 8.33
N MET A 12 -52.87 -37.20 9.34
CA MET A 12 -52.58 -35.81 9.67
C MET A 12 -51.09 -35.66 10.01
N VAL A 13 -50.42 -34.63 9.50
CA VAL A 13 -49.21 -34.08 10.13
C VAL A 13 -49.19 -32.55 9.96
N LEU A 14 -49.74 -31.85 10.95
CA LEU A 14 -49.16 -30.64 11.55
C LEU A 14 -48.63 -31.09 12.93
N PRO A 15 -47.63 -30.47 13.58
CA PRO A 15 -47.04 -29.14 13.36
C PRO A 15 -45.49 -29.10 13.56
N ALA A 16 -44.84 -27.94 13.34
CA ALA A 16 -43.73 -27.43 14.17
C ALA A 16 -43.21 -26.09 13.62
N LEU A 17 -43.84 -24.99 14.04
CA LEU A 17 -43.21 -23.68 14.03
C LEU A 17 -42.09 -23.70 15.08
N MET A 18 -40.85 -23.85 14.63
CA MET A 18 -39.65 -23.61 15.44
C MET A 18 -39.54 -22.11 15.72
N VAL A 19 -40.06 -21.69 16.86
CA VAL A 19 -39.76 -20.40 17.50
C VAL A 19 -38.36 -20.52 18.10
N ILE A 20 -37.36 -19.91 17.46
CA ILE A 20 -36.01 -19.79 18.03
C ILE A 20 -36.06 -18.66 19.06
N ALA A 21 -36.18 -19.03 20.33
CA ALA A 21 -35.96 -18.12 21.45
C ALA A 21 -34.46 -17.87 21.61
N LEU A 22 -34.04 -16.61 21.42
CA LEU A 22 -32.70 -16.14 21.78
C LEU A 22 -32.63 -15.99 23.31
N THR A 23 -32.02 -16.95 24.00
CA THR A 23 -31.57 -16.75 25.38
C THR A 23 -30.16 -16.17 25.36
N LEU A 24 -30.06 -14.88 25.65
CA LEU A 24 -28.81 -14.19 26.03
C LEU A 24 -28.40 -14.69 27.41
N ASP A 25 -27.49 -15.65 27.48
CA ASP A 25 -26.78 -16.00 28.71
C ASP A 25 -25.53 -15.13 28.82
N ASN A 26 -25.68 -13.97 29.46
CA ASN A 26 -24.59 -13.08 29.81
C ASN A 26 -24.24 -13.29 31.28
N ARG A 27 -23.35 -14.25 31.55
CA ARG A 27 -22.68 -14.34 32.84
C ARG A 27 -21.24 -14.80 32.66
N ARG A 28 -20.37 -13.87 32.26
CA ARG A 28 -18.92 -14.06 32.33
C ARG A 28 -18.40 -13.35 33.57
N GLU A 29 -18.00 -14.15 34.56
CA GLU A 29 -17.29 -13.71 35.76
C GLU A 29 -16.03 -12.94 35.37
N TYR A 30 -15.88 -11.75 35.96
CA TYR A 30 -14.72 -10.88 35.75
C TYR A 30 -13.57 -11.39 36.63
N GLY A 31 -12.67 -12.16 36.02
CA GLY A 31 -11.40 -12.59 36.62
C GLY A 31 -10.32 -11.56 36.37
N GLU A 32 -9.95 -10.83 37.42
CA GLU A 32 -8.79 -9.96 37.52
C GLU A 32 -7.48 -10.75 37.37
N LYS A 33 -6.67 -10.42 36.34
CA LYS A 33 -5.20 -10.31 36.41
C LYS A 33 -4.59 -9.95 35.06
N ASP A 34 -3.78 -8.89 35.11
CA ASP A 34 -2.59 -8.56 34.32
C ASP A 34 -2.64 -8.82 32.81
N HIS A 35 -2.48 -7.76 32.02
CA HIS A 35 -1.45 -7.55 30.98
C HIS A 35 -1.72 -6.14 30.41
N PRO A 36 -0.75 -5.21 30.37
CA PRO A 36 -0.95 -3.93 29.71
C PRO A 36 -1.26 -4.22 28.24
N LEU A 37 -2.46 -3.81 27.82
CA LEU A 37 -2.93 -3.94 26.45
C LEU A 37 -1.86 -3.36 25.52
N THR A 38 -1.31 -4.26 24.71
CA THR A 38 -0.61 -3.96 23.48
C THR A 38 -1.31 -2.79 22.80
N GLN A 39 -0.57 -1.69 22.59
CA GLN A 39 -1.03 -0.57 21.78
C GLN A 39 -1.61 -1.12 20.48
N GLU A 40 -2.89 -0.90 20.26
CA GLU A 40 -3.48 -1.05 18.93
C GLU A 40 -2.64 -0.23 17.93
N PRO A 41 -2.40 -0.75 16.72
CA PRO A 41 -1.70 0.00 15.69
C PRO A 41 -2.38 1.35 15.50
N ARG A 42 -1.61 2.43 15.70
CA ARG A 42 -2.03 3.80 15.48
C ARG A 42 -2.84 3.90 14.18
N GLU A 43 -3.99 4.55 14.30
CA GLU A 43 -4.78 5.12 13.20
C GLU A 43 -3.92 5.36 11.97
N THR A 44 -4.27 4.71 10.86
CA THR A 44 -3.57 4.89 9.59
C THR A 44 -3.79 6.34 9.19
N ASP A 45 -2.75 7.17 9.31
CA ASP A 45 -2.83 8.57 8.88
C ASP A 45 -3.45 8.62 7.47
N PRO A 46 -4.48 9.45 7.25
CA PRO A 46 -5.16 9.50 5.97
C PRO A 46 -4.14 9.83 4.87
N LEU A 47 -4.15 9.03 3.80
CA LEU A 47 -3.28 9.26 2.64
C LEU A 47 -3.40 10.72 2.19
N SER A 48 -2.27 11.40 2.04
CA SER A 48 -2.27 12.80 1.64
C SER A 48 -2.95 12.98 0.28
N GLY A 49 -3.50 14.17 0.04
CA GLY A 49 -4.13 14.50 -1.25
C GLY A 49 -3.19 14.28 -2.45
N CYS A 50 -1.87 14.46 -2.26
CA CYS A 50 -0.88 14.16 -3.30
C CYS A 50 -0.78 12.65 -3.61
N VAL A 51 -0.81 11.78 -2.59
CA VAL A 51 -0.78 10.33 -2.82
C VAL A 51 -2.06 9.89 -3.55
N LEU A 52 -3.22 10.37 -3.13
CA LEU A 52 -4.50 10.05 -3.77
C LEU A 52 -4.56 10.53 -5.23
N SER A 53 -4.13 11.76 -5.50
CA SER A 53 -4.07 12.31 -6.85
C SER A 53 -3.10 11.52 -7.74
N CYS A 54 -1.89 11.26 -7.24
CA CYS A 54 -0.90 10.48 -7.97
C CYS A 54 -1.36 9.04 -8.24
N THR A 55 -2.07 8.44 -7.28
CA THR A 55 -2.69 7.12 -7.43
C THR A 55 -3.70 7.13 -8.58
N ALA A 56 -4.65 8.08 -8.57
CA ALA A 56 -5.66 8.20 -9.61
C ALA A 56 -5.05 8.40 -11.01
N HIS A 57 -4.05 9.28 -11.13
CA HIS A 57 -3.35 9.51 -12.40
C HIS A 57 -2.57 8.29 -12.88
N THR A 58 -1.87 7.61 -11.98
CA THR A 58 -1.08 6.42 -12.30
C THR A 58 -1.98 5.26 -12.74
N TYR A 59 -3.07 4.99 -12.03
CA TYR A 59 -3.99 3.92 -12.41
C TYR A 59 -4.75 4.20 -13.70
N ARG A 60 -5.11 5.46 -13.97
CA ARG A 60 -5.65 5.84 -15.28
C ARG A 60 -4.66 5.51 -16.40
N GLN A 61 -3.39 5.86 -16.22
CA GLN A 61 -2.33 5.58 -17.19
C GLN A 61 -2.09 4.08 -17.40
N LEU A 62 -2.11 3.28 -16.33
CA LEU A 62 -2.01 1.81 -16.43
C LEU A 62 -3.18 1.24 -17.23
N TRP A 63 -4.39 1.71 -16.95
CA TRP A 63 -5.61 1.28 -17.65
C TRP A 63 -5.55 1.59 -19.15
N ASP A 64 -5.19 2.82 -19.51
CA ASP A 64 -5.08 3.26 -20.90
C ASP A 64 -4.04 2.46 -21.69
N ARG A 65 -2.96 2.04 -21.02
CA ARG A 65 -1.87 1.24 -21.60
C ARG A 65 -2.11 -0.27 -21.54
N ARG A 66 -3.19 -0.73 -20.89
CA ARG A 66 -3.44 -2.15 -20.56
C ARG A 66 -2.26 -2.81 -19.84
N ASP A 67 -1.59 -2.03 -19.00
CA ASP A 67 -0.46 -2.49 -18.20
C ASP A 67 -0.98 -3.27 -16.99
N THR A 68 -0.40 -4.45 -16.76
CA THR A 68 -0.80 -5.39 -15.70
C THR A 68 0.06 -5.29 -14.45
N GLN A 69 0.98 -4.34 -14.39
CA GLN A 69 1.82 -4.12 -13.21
C GLN A 69 0.98 -3.60 -12.02
N THR A 70 1.32 -4.09 -10.83
CA THR A 70 0.74 -3.61 -9.57
C THR A 70 1.57 -2.45 -9.05
N VAL A 71 0.96 -1.29 -8.80
CA VAL A 71 1.63 -0.12 -8.23
C VAL A 71 1.12 0.13 -6.81
N ARG A 72 2.02 0.31 -5.84
CA ARG A 72 1.70 0.57 -4.44
C ARG A 72 2.33 1.86 -3.97
N PHE A 73 1.59 2.64 -3.19
CA PHE A 73 2.00 3.95 -2.68
C PHE A 73 2.12 3.89 -1.16
N HIS A 74 3.22 4.43 -0.63
CA HIS A 74 3.58 4.33 0.79
C HIS A 74 3.95 5.73 1.31
N PRO A 75 3.17 6.31 2.24
CA PRO A 75 3.53 7.58 2.85
C PRO A 75 4.83 7.45 3.66
N ALA A 76 5.62 8.51 3.73
CA ALA A 76 6.80 8.55 4.58
C ALA A 76 6.42 8.72 6.05
N ALA A 77 7.13 8.01 6.93
CA ALA A 77 7.26 8.37 8.32
C ALA A 77 8.40 9.38 8.50
N ALA A 78 8.28 10.26 9.49
CA ALA A 78 9.41 11.11 9.89
C ALA A 78 10.51 10.25 10.50
N GLY A 79 11.74 10.40 10.00
CA GLY A 79 12.95 9.79 10.54
C GLY A 79 13.69 10.72 11.49
N GLU A 80 14.87 10.28 11.92
CA GLU A 80 15.78 11.12 12.69
C GLU A 80 16.37 12.24 11.81
N LEU A 81 16.69 13.39 12.41
CA LEU A 81 17.41 14.50 11.75
C LEU A 81 16.74 15.06 10.46
N GLY A 82 15.42 14.89 10.34
CA GLY A 82 14.64 15.38 9.19
C GLY A 82 14.61 14.43 7.99
N ASP A 83 15.01 13.17 8.19
CA ASP A 83 14.91 12.13 7.17
C ASP A 83 13.45 11.72 6.94
N HIS A 84 13.20 11.11 5.78
CA HIS A 84 11.94 10.48 5.42
C HIS A 84 12.16 8.97 5.29
N CYS A 85 11.37 8.20 6.02
CA CYS A 85 11.56 6.76 6.17
C CYS A 85 10.33 5.97 5.73
N TRP A 86 10.57 4.78 5.19
CA TRP A 86 9.53 3.81 4.83
C TRP A 86 9.87 2.44 5.39
N SER A 87 8.85 1.66 5.73
CA SER A 87 9.05 0.24 6.00
C SER A 87 9.45 -0.46 4.70
N THR A 88 10.46 -1.32 4.79
CA THR A 88 10.87 -2.22 3.69
C THR A 88 10.03 -3.49 3.65
N GLN A 89 9.25 -3.76 4.70
CA GLN A 89 8.37 -4.92 4.83
C GLN A 89 7.06 -4.71 4.05
N ILE A 90 7.19 -4.34 2.78
CA ILE A 90 6.06 -4.15 1.88
C ILE A 90 5.55 -5.52 1.47
N LYS A 91 4.27 -5.80 1.78
CA LYS A 91 3.60 -7.04 1.39
C LYS A 91 3.61 -7.18 -0.14
N SER A 92 4.26 -8.23 -0.63
CA SER A 92 4.13 -8.66 -2.02
C SER A 92 2.87 -9.51 -2.20
N GLY A 93 2.27 -9.47 -3.38
CA GLY A 93 1.25 -10.41 -3.79
C GLY A 93 1.86 -11.77 -4.11
N SER A 94 1.03 -12.82 -4.10
CA SER A 94 1.49 -14.16 -4.49
C SER A 94 2.01 -14.15 -5.93
N GLY A 95 3.26 -14.57 -6.10
CA GLY A 95 3.95 -14.58 -7.40
C GLY A 95 4.34 -13.19 -7.91
N GLU A 96 4.37 -12.15 -7.08
CA GLU A 96 4.85 -10.83 -7.49
C GLU A 96 6.33 -10.62 -7.17
N ARG A 97 7.06 -10.00 -8.11
CA ARG A 97 8.43 -9.54 -7.92
C ARG A 97 8.53 -8.02 -8.10
N LEU A 98 9.23 -7.37 -7.17
CA LEU A 98 9.53 -5.94 -7.27
C LEU A 98 10.33 -5.68 -8.56
N GLN A 99 9.81 -4.80 -9.41
CA GLN A 99 10.51 -4.31 -10.60
C GLN A 99 11.20 -2.98 -10.33
N ASN A 100 10.48 -2.04 -9.72
CA ASN A 100 10.97 -0.69 -9.50
C ASN A 100 10.51 -0.13 -8.16
N ALA A 101 11.34 0.74 -7.58
CA ALA A 101 10.99 1.55 -6.44
C ALA A 101 11.39 3.01 -6.71
N TYR A 102 10.46 3.94 -6.51
CA TYR A 102 10.67 5.36 -6.73
C TYR A 102 10.27 6.15 -5.49
N ILE A 103 11.10 7.11 -5.09
CA ILE A 103 10.64 8.16 -4.18
C ILE A 103 10.13 9.32 -5.02
N VAL A 104 8.92 9.76 -4.71
CA VAL A 104 8.24 10.85 -5.40
C VAL A 104 8.22 12.08 -4.50
N LEU A 105 8.72 13.19 -5.04
CA LEU A 105 8.65 14.51 -4.43
C LEU A 105 7.54 15.31 -5.13
N PRO A 106 6.40 15.57 -4.47
CA PRO A 106 5.29 16.31 -5.07
C PRO A 106 5.64 17.79 -5.17
N VAL A 107 6.18 18.20 -6.32
CA VAL A 107 6.51 19.58 -6.65
C VAL A 107 5.68 20.06 -7.83
N ASP A 108 5.66 21.37 -8.06
CA ASP A 108 5.15 21.91 -9.31
C ASP A 108 6.15 21.64 -10.44
N MET A 109 5.79 20.85 -11.45
CA MET A 109 6.71 20.54 -12.55
C MET A 109 7.00 21.77 -13.43
N ALA A 110 6.19 22.82 -13.38
CA ALA A 110 6.45 24.08 -14.07
C ALA A 110 7.56 24.93 -13.42
N SER A 111 7.95 24.61 -12.18
CA SER A 111 8.93 25.38 -11.40
C SER A 111 10.38 25.21 -11.83
N GLY A 112 10.70 24.20 -12.66
CA GLY A 112 12.08 23.90 -13.06
C GLY A 112 12.98 23.34 -11.95
N LEU A 113 12.42 22.96 -10.79
CA LEU A 113 13.14 22.43 -9.61
C LEU A 113 13.87 21.09 -9.84
N GLU A 114 13.71 20.46 -11.00
CA GLU A 114 14.33 19.18 -11.32
C GLU A 114 15.86 19.21 -11.23
N ALA A 115 16.48 20.35 -11.61
CA ALA A 115 17.93 20.49 -11.56
C ALA A 115 18.45 20.76 -10.14
N SER A 116 17.59 21.21 -9.22
CA SER A 116 17.98 21.74 -7.92
C SER A 116 17.68 20.80 -6.74
N LEU A 117 17.14 19.60 -6.96
CA LEU A 117 16.91 18.64 -5.88
C LEU A 117 17.69 17.34 -6.09
N ARG A 118 18.27 16.86 -4.99
CA ARG A 118 18.96 15.58 -4.87
C ARG A 118 18.33 14.78 -3.74
N LEU A 119 18.48 13.46 -3.82
CA LEU A 119 17.99 12.54 -2.81
C LEU A 119 19.14 11.67 -2.33
N GLN A 120 19.41 11.63 -1.04
CA GLN A 120 20.45 10.78 -0.48
C GLN A 120 19.82 9.66 0.35
N PRO A 121 20.01 8.38 0.01
CA PRO A 121 19.75 7.29 0.94
C PRO A 121 20.66 7.41 2.16
N THR A 122 20.07 7.44 3.35
CA THR A 122 20.77 7.62 4.63
C THR A 122 20.79 6.34 5.47
N PHE A 123 19.80 5.46 5.30
CA PHE A 123 19.68 4.20 6.04
C PHE A 123 19.09 3.09 5.16
N PRO A 124 19.52 1.82 5.27
CA PRO A 124 20.50 1.26 6.22
C PRO A 124 21.97 1.55 5.90
N HIS A 125 22.24 1.98 4.66
CA HIS A 125 23.56 2.38 4.22
C HIS A 125 23.46 3.78 3.64
N GLN A 126 24.37 4.65 4.04
CA GLN A 126 24.51 5.96 3.40
C GLN A 126 25.12 5.76 2.01
N LEU A 127 24.41 6.22 0.99
CA LEU A 127 24.82 6.08 -0.41
C LEU A 127 25.04 7.44 -1.08
N ASN A 128 25.53 7.39 -2.31
CA ASN A 128 25.66 8.57 -3.16
C ASN A 128 24.30 9.21 -3.44
N GLU A 129 24.33 10.53 -3.64
CA GLU A 129 23.16 11.29 -4.03
C GLU A 129 22.60 10.83 -5.38
N LEU A 130 21.28 10.69 -5.40
CA LEU A 130 20.48 10.34 -6.56
C LEU A 130 19.93 11.60 -7.21
N LYS A 131 19.89 11.59 -8.54
CA LYS A 131 19.29 12.64 -9.36
C LYS A 131 17.84 12.25 -9.71
N ALA A 132 17.05 13.26 -10.06
CA ALA A 132 15.71 13.02 -10.59
C ALA A 132 15.78 12.10 -11.82
N TYR A 133 14.93 11.07 -11.81
CA TYR A 133 14.79 10.07 -12.84
C TYR A 133 13.87 10.56 -13.96
N ARG A 134 14.40 10.55 -15.18
CA ARG A 134 13.74 10.99 -16.42
C ARG A 134 13.33 9.86 -17.36
N GLY A 135 13.57 8.61 -16.95
CA GLY A 135 13.22 7.47 -17.78
C GLY A 135 11.71 7.21 -17.79
N LEU A 136 11.30 6.33 -18.71
CA LEU A 136 9.91 5.88 -18.80
C LEU A 136 9.54 5.06 -17.56
N THR A 137 8.36 5.31 -17.02
CA THR A 137 7.80 4.58 -15.88
C THR A 137 6.27 4.60 -15.94
N VAL A 138 5.65 3.67 -15.22
CA VAL A 138 4.20 3.62 -15.03
C VAL A 138 3.69 4.71 -14.10
N VAL A 139 4.55 5.26 -13.23
CA VAL A 139 4.20 6.35 -12.32
C VAL A 139 3.99 7.63 -13.13
N SER A 140 2.81 8.24 -13.00
CA SER A 140 2.44 9.42 -13.79
C SER A 140 3.43 10.58 -13.59
N GLU A 141 3.74 11.31 -14.66
CA GLU A 141 4.60 12.51 -14.60
C GLU A 141 3.97 13.65 -13.79
N ASN A 142 2.63 13.64 -13.65
CA ASN A 142 1.89 14.60 -12.84
C ASN A 142 2.09 14.42 -11.34
N CYS A 143 2.78 13.35 -10.91
CA CYS A 143 3.05 13.09 -9.51
C CYS A 143 4.19 13.96 -8.93
N GLY A 144 5.02 14.57 -9.78
CA GLY A 144 6.19 15.34 -9.37
C GLY A 144 7.52 14.68 -9.76
N LEU A 145 8.59 15.08 -9.08
CA LEU A 145 9.92 14.53 -9.34
C LEU A 145 10.02 13.10 -8.79
N ARG A 146 10.69 12.23 -9.54
CA ARG A 146 10.85 10.81 -9.21
C ARG A 146 12.34 10.56 -9.01
N PHE A 147 12.70 9.75 -8.03
CA PHE A 147 14.08 9.31 -7.81
C PHE A 147 14.06 7.78 -7.80
N ASP A 148 14.79 7.16 -8.74
CA ASP A 148 14.90 5.71 -8.80
C ASP A 148 15.75 5.21 -7.63
N VAL A 149 15.09 4.52 -6.70
CA VAL A 149 15.71 3.91 -5.53
C VAL A 149 15.65 2.39 -5.58
N THR A 150 15.38 1.80 -6.75
CA THR A 150 15.19 0.35 -6.91
C THR A 150 16.33 -0.46 -6.31
N GLY A 151 17.58 -0.14 -6.67
CA GLY A 151 18.77 -0.82 -6.15
C GLY A 151 18.94 -0.65 -4.62
N PRO A 152 19.06 0.60 -4.12
CA PRO A 152 19.15 0.87 -2.69
C PRO A 152 18.03 0.22 -1.87
N PHE A 153 16.77 0.37 -2.32
CA PHE A 153 15.60 -0.15 -1.64
C PHE A 153 15.59 -1.69 -1.62
N ALA A 154 15.85 -2.35 -2.74
CA ALA A 154 15.93 -3.81 -2.80
C ALA A 154 17.04 -4.36 -1.91
N SER A 155 18.21 -3.71 -1.88
CA SER A 155 19.32 -4.10 -1.00
C SER A 155 18.99 -3.90 0.49
N SER A 156 18.08 -2.96 0.80
CA SER A 156 17.64 -2.66 2.16
C SER A 156 16.55 -3.58 2.69
N MET A 157 16.03 -4.54 1.91
CA MET A 157 14.95 -5.44 2.33
C MET A 157 15.31 -6.33 3.54
N THR A 158 16.60 -6.44 3.88
CA THR A 158 17.08 -7.12 5.10
C THR A 158 16.99 -6.26 6.35
N SER A 159 16.83 -4.94 6.21
CA SER A 159 16.61 -3.98 7.29
C SER A 159 15.13 -3.65 7.37
N PRO A 160 14.55 -3.29 8.54
CA PRO A 160 13.11 -3.01 8.66
C PRO A 160 12.67 -1.69 8.03
N THR A 161 13.61 -0.80 7.76
CA THR A 161 13.36 0.58 7.34
C THR A 161 14.36 1.01 6.27
N PHE A 162 13.91 1.87 5.37
CA PHE A 162 14.72 2.57 4.37
C PHE A 162 14.48 4.07 4.51
N CYS A 163 15.53 4.85 4.70
CA CYS A 163 15.43 6.29 4.92
C CYS A 163 16.24 7.07 3.92
N VAL A 164 15.76 8.28 3.64
CA VAL A 164 16.42 9.22 2.74
C VAL A 164 16.35 10.63 3.29
N LYS A 165 17.27 11.45 2.79
CA LYS A 165 17.27 12.89 2.97
C LYS A 165 17.10 13.61 1.65
N ILE A 166 16.28 14.65 1.65
CA ILE A 166 16.12 15.55 0.50
C ILE A 166 17.20 16.63 0.62
N MET A 167 18.04 16.72 -0.40
CA MET A 167 19.20 17.61 -0.44
C MET A 167 18.95 18.70 -1.48
N PRO A 168 18.73 19.95 -1.07
CA PRO A 168 18.63 21.07 -2.00
C PRO A 168 20.00 21.42 -2.61
N LEU A 169 20.00 21.75 -3.89
CA LEU A 169 21.14 22.29 -4.62
C LEU A 169 21.01 23.82 -4.63
N GLY A 170 21.87 24.52 -3.88
CA GLY A 170 21.84 25.98 -3.76
C GLY A 170 20.74 26.50 -2.83
N ASN A 171 20.22 27.70 -3.12
CA ASN A 171 19.21 28.36 -2.27
C ASN A 171 17.76 27.85 -2.49
N SER A 172 17.58 26.71 -3.15
CA SER A 172 16.25 26.11 -3.33
C SER A 172 15.77 25.57 -1.99
N PHE A 173 14.63 26.03 -1.51
CA PHE A 173 14.11 25.59 -0.22
C PHE A 173 13.28 24.31 -0.39
N VAL A 174 13.50 23.33 0.49
CA VAL A 174 12.64 22.13 0.61
C VAL A 174 11.20 22.49 1.02
N ASN A 175 10.95 23.74 1.39
CA ASN A 175 9.64 24.28 1.76
C ASN A 175 8.64 24.36 0.58
N ASP A 176 9.09 24.09 -0.66
CA ASP A 176 8.24 24.14 -1.86
C ASP A 176 7.52 22.81 -2.16
N LEU A 177 7.71 21.78 -1.31
CA LEU A 177 6.97 20.52 -1.45
C LEU A 177 5.49 20.73 -1.11
N LYS A 178 4.59 20.33 -2.03
CA LYS A 178 3.13 20.41 -1.81
C LYS A 178 2.66 19.45 -0.71
N CYS A 179 3.36 18.33 -0.55
CA CYS A 179 3.09 17.28 0.43
C CYS A 179 4.40 16.60 0.86
N PRO A 180 4.39 15.83 1.97
CA PRO A 180 5.49 14.93 2.29
C PRO A 180 5.81 13.97 1.13
N PRO A 181 7.09 13.57 0.98
CA PRO A 181 7.47 12.59 -0.03
C PRO A 181 6.81 11.24 0.25
N PHE A 182 6.65 10.45 -0.81
CA PHE A 182 6.12 9.09 -0.70
C PHE A 182 6.88 8.12 -1.60
N LEU A 183 6.91 6.86 -1.18
CA LEU A 183 7.52 5.77 -1.92
C LEU A 183 6.46 5.12 -2.82
N VAL A 184 6.84 4.83 -4.06
CA VAL A 184 6.04 4.08 -5.02
C VAL A 184 6.79 2.82 -5.40
N THR A 185 6.16 1.66 -5.24
CA THR A 185 6.72 0.37 -5.66
C THR A 185 5.90 -0.24 -6.78
N VAL A 186 6.59 -0.75 -7.79
CA VAL A 186 6.02 -1.36 -8.99
C VAL A 186 6.36 -2.86 -8.98
N TRP A 187 5.35 -3.69 -9.12
CA TRP A 187 5.45 -5.13 -9.01
C TRP A 187 4.93 -5.79 -10.28
N LEU A 188 5.61 -6.83 -10.73
CA LEU A 188 5.19 -7.65 -11.86
C LEU A 188 4.84 -9.04 -11.34
N ARG A 189 3.70 -9.56 -11.81
CA ARG A 189 3.31 -10.94 -11.55
C ARG A 189 4.13 -11.88 -12.44
N GLU A 190 4.82 -12.82 -11.84
CA GLU A 190 5.50 -13.89 -12.54
C GLU A 190 4.47 -14.94 -12.93
N HIS A 191 4.30 -15.14 -14.24
CA HIS A 191 3.52 -16.27 -14.75
C HIS A 191 4.41 -17.50 -14.69
N HIS A 192 4.22 -18.34 -13.67
CA HIS A 192 4.72 -19.71 -13.74
C HIS A 192 3.97 -20.41 -14.88
N SER A 193 4.66 -20.62 -16.00
CA SER A 193 4.17 -21.57 -17.00
C SER A 193 4.23 -22.96 -16.36
N PRO A 194 3.12 -23.72 -16.31
CA PRO A 194 3.19 -25.11 -15.88
C PRO A 194 4.05 -25.87 -16.88
N THR A 195 5.23 -26.31 -16.44
CA THR A 195 6.08 -27.28 -17.13
C THR A 195 5.49 -28.68 -17.02
#